data_AF-A0A514ZYL9-F1
#
_entry.id   AF-A0A514ZYL9-F1
#
_cell.length_a   1.000
_cell.length_b   1.000
_cell.length_c   1.000
_cell.angle_alpha   90.00
_cell.angle_beta   90.00
_cell.angle_gamma   90.00
#
_symmetry.space_group_name_H-M   'P 1'
#
loop_
_entity.id
_entity.type
_entity.pdbx_description
1 polymer ?
#
loop_
_entity_poly.entity_id
_entity_poly.type
_entity_poly.pdbx_seq_one_letter_code
_entity_poly.pdbx_strand_id
1 'polypeptide(L)'
;MGALEQSDSSLAAQEVTRGKDCLSLYDRYSALAYGIILQIIPEPELAQTVLIDLFTSSQLRPYAEEALLGSRDIIRLARAKALESRPERLTKSLAIQDSITNDSLGKLVFDLSFYRGYSIGEIATQLQLTQTNVLTLIHDYFKQQRSS
;
A
#
# COMPACT_ATOMS: atom_id res chain seq x y z
N MET A 1 -48.76 25.43 -7.82
CA MET A 1 -47.72 25.53 -6.78
C MET A 1 -47.42 24.11 -6.32
N GLY A 2 -46.22 23.58 -6.61
CA GLY A 2 -45.79 22.28 -6.11
C GLY A 2 -44.90 21.53 -7.10
N ALA A 3 -43.59 21.76 -7.03
CA ALA A 3 -42.56 20.88 -7.58
C ALA A 3 -41.16 21.40 -7.19
N LEU A 4 -40.72 21.24 -5.93
CA LEU A 4 -39.34 21.53 -5.51
C LEU A 4 -38.82 20.61 -4.36
N GLU A 5 -39.32 19.39 -4.18
CA GLU A 5 -38.92 18.51 -3.05
C GLU A 5 -38.50 17.09 -3.50
N GLN A 6 -37.60 16.95 -4.49
CA GLN A 6 -37.09 15.63 -4.89
C GLN A 6 -35.56 15.53 -5.04
N SER A 7 -34.82 16.61 -4.81
CA SER A 7 -33.36 16.64 -5.04
C SER A 7 -32.52 16.26 -3.81
N ASP A 8 -33.00 16.55 -2.59
CA ASP A 8 -32.23 16.32 -1.35
C ASP A 8 -32.23 14.86 -0.88
N SER A 9 -33.30 14.10 -1.17
CA SER A 9 -33.44 12.71 -0.73
C SER A 9 -32.46 11.76 -1.43
N SER A 10 -32.06 12.04 -2.68
CA SER A 10 -31.10 11.22 -3.41
C SER A 10 -29.65 11.42 -2.94
N LEU A 11 -29.29 12.64 -2.52
CA LEU A 11 -27.95 12.94 -1.99
C LEU A 11 -27.76 12.31 -0.61
N ALA A 12 -28.77 12.42 0.27
CA ALA A 12 -28.72 11.81 1.60
C ALA A 12 -28.66 10.26 1.53
N ALA A 13 -29.40 9.64 0.60
CA ALA A 13 -29.36 8.19 0.41
C ALA A 13 -27.98 7.72 -0.10
N GLN A 14 -27.36 8.47 -1.00
CA GLN A 14 -26.04 8.18 -1.56
C GLN A 14 -24.91 8.38 -0.53
N GLU A 15 -25.04 9.35 0.38
CA GLU A 15 -24.10 9.52 1.50
C GLU A 15 -24.22 8.42 2.56
N VAL A 16 -25.44 7.94 2.83
CA VAL A 16 -25.68 6.87 3.81
C VAL A 16 -25.22 5.50 3.29
N THR A 17 -25.37 5.20 2.00
CA THR A 17 -24.78 3.99 1.39
C THR A 17 -23.26 4.07 1.35
N ARG A 18 -22.71 5.24 1.00
CA ARG A 18 -21.26 5.53 1.01
C ARG A 18 -20.61 5.34 2.38
N GLY A 19 -21.27 5.76 3.46
CA GLY A 19 -20.79 5.54 4.82
C GLY A 19 -20.72 4.05 5.20
N LYS A 20 -21.68 3.25 4.71
CA LYS A 20 -21.72 1.80 4.95
C LYS A 20 -20.65 1.06 4.15
N ASP A 21 -20.39 1.47 2.91
CA ASP A 21 -19.34 0.86 2.08
C ASP A 21 -17.95 1.14 2.64
N CYS A 22 -17.64 2.38 3.03
CA CYS A 22 -16.36 2.69 3.68
C CYS A 22 -16.16 1.93 5.01
N LEU A 23 -17.21 1.80 5.82
CA LEU A 23 -17.14 1.05 7.09
C LEU A 23 -16.87 -0.43 6.84
N SER A 24 -17.50 -1.02 5.82
CA SER A 24 -17.29 -2.43 5.46
C SER A 24 -15.89 -2.69 4.91
N LEU A 25 -15.35 -1.76 4.11
CA LEU A 25 -13.98 -1.82 3.61
C LEU A 25 -12.96 -1.65 4.74
N TYR A 26 -13.25 -0.75 5.68
CA TYR A 26 -12.43 -0.59 6.88
C TYR A 26 -12.43 -1.87 7.71
N ASP A 27 -13.59 -2.44 8.03
CA ASP A 27 -13.69 -3.68 8.81
C ASP A 27 -12.92 -4.83 8.13
N ARG A 28 -13.04 -4.95 6.81
CA ARG A 28 -12.44 -6.04 6.04
C ARG A 28 -10.94 -5.88 5.77
N TYR A 29 -10.46 -4.67 5.54
CA TYR A 29 -9.11 -4.42 5.05
C TYR A 29 -8.25 -3.56 5.97
N SER A 30 -8.77 -3.05 7.09
CA SER A 30 -8.01 -2.24 8.06
C SER A 30 -6.76 -2.96 8.56
N ALA A 31 -6.90 -4.21 9.02
CA ALA A 31 -5.77 -4.99 9.52
C ALA A 31 -4.68 -5.23 8.45
N LEU A 32 -5.11 -5.53 7.22
CA LEU A 32 -4.22 -5.75 6.08
C LEU A 32 -3.49 -4.45 5.70
N ALA A 33 -4.24 -3.36 5.49
CA ALA A 33 -3.69 -2.07 5.14
C ALA A 33 -2.74 -1.56 6.24
N TYR A 34 -3.13 -1.71 7.51
CA TYR A 34 -2.31 -1.33 8.65
C TYR A 34 -1.00 -2.12 8.70
N GLY A 35 -1.05 -3.44 8.46
CA GLY A 35 0.16 -4.27 8.39
C GLY A 35 1.15 -3.81 7.31
N ILE A 36 0.64 -3.49 6.11
CA ILE A 36 1.47 -2.97 5.02
C ILE A 36 2.06 -1.60 5.38
N ILE A 37 1.25 -0.71 5.94
CA ILE A 37 1.71 0.63 6.36
C ILE A 37 2.79 0.49 7.44
N LEU A 38 2.61 -0.40 8.42
CA LEU A 38 3.56 -0.61 9.52
C LEU A 38 4.91 -1.19 9.03
N GLN A 39 4.89 -2.00 7.97
CA GLN A 39 6.12 -2.49 7.34
C GLN A 39 6.91 -1.38 6.62
N ILE A 40 6.25 -0.29 6.22
CA ILE A 40 6.87 0.87 5.55
C ILE A 40 7.27 1.93 6.58
N ILE A 41 6.40 2.18 7.56
CA ILE A 41 6.56 3.14 8.65
C ILE A 41 6.48 2.35 9.97
N PRO A 42 7.61 1.99 10.58
CA PRO A 42 7.65 1.24 11.85
C PRO A 42 7.31 2.13 13.06
N GLU A 43 6.47 3.14 12.87
CA GLU A 43 5.97 4.04 13.92
C GLU A 43 4.44 3.89 13.98
N PRO A 44 3.89 3.31 15.07
CA PRO A 44 2.48 2.93 15.11
C PRO A 44 1.54 4.15 15.04
N GLU A 45 1.94 5.28 15.61
CA GLU A 45 1.16 6.52 15.62
C GLU A 45 1.02 7.13 14.21
N LEU A 46 2.13 7.19 13.46
CA LEU A 46 2.11 7.63 12.07
C LEU A 46 1.35 6.63 11.19
N ALA A 47 1.56 5.32 11.40
CA ALA A 47 0.87 4.30 10.63
C ALA A 47 -0.66 4.35 10.79
N GLN A 48 -1.16 4.62 12.01
CA GLN A 48 -2.59 4.82 12.26
C GLN A 48 -3.11 6.09 11.57
N THR A 49 -2.33 7.18 11.60
CA THR A 49 -2.69 8.42 10.91
C THR A 49 -2.83 8.20 9.41
N VAL A 50 -1.90 7.48 8.79
CA VAL A 50 -1.93 7.12 7.37
C VAL A 50 -3.09 6.18 7.05
N LEU A 51 -3.42 5.24 7.94
CA LEU A 51 -4.57 4.36 7.78
C LEU A 51 -5.88 5.15 7.76
N ILE A 52 -6.05 6.08 8.71
CA ILE A 52 -7.23 6.94 8.77
C ILE A 52 -7.29 7.82 7.52
N ASP A 53 -6.18 8.41 7.11
CA ASP A 53 -6.09 9.22 5.89
C ASP A 53 -6.36 8.38 4.63
N LEU A 54 -6.04 7.08 4.62
CA LEU A 54 -6.39 6.19 3.52
C LEU A 54 -7.90 6.06 3.38
N PHE A 55 -8.60 5.68 4.46
CA PHE A 55 -10.05 5.43 4.40
C PHE A 55 -10.91 6.70 4.36
N THR A 56 -10.36 7.84 4.76
CA THR A 56 -11.05 9.15 4.64
C THR A 56 -10.77 9.85 3.30
N SER A 57 -9.75 9.44 2.55
CA SER A 57 -9.38 10.07 1.29
C SER A 57 -10.36 9.80 0.15
N SER A 58 -10.55 10.82 -0.69
CA SER A 58 -11.36 10.78 -1.91
C SER A 58 -10.87 9.78 -2.96
N GLN A 59 -9.65 9.26 -2.83
CA GLN A 59 -9.07 8.30 -3.76
C GLN A 59 -9.72 6.92 -3.71
N LEU A 60 -10.50 6.62 -2.66
CA LEU A 60 -11.38 5.44 -2.60
C LEU A 60 -12.73 5.63 -3.31
N ARG A 61 -13.09 6.87 -3.71
CA ARG A 61 -14.38 7.18 -4.35
C ARG A 61 -14.65 6.44 -5.65
N PRO A 62 -13.73 6.39 -6.64
CA PRO A 62 -13.99 5.66 -7.88
C PRO A 62 -14.01 4.14 -7.68
N TYR A 63 -13.47 3.64 -6.56
CA TYR A 63 -13.35 2.22 -6.28
C TYR A 63 -14.51 1.67 -5.42
N ALA A 64 -15.28 2.53 -4.76
CA ALA A 64 -16.48 2.13 -4.02
C ALA A 64 -17.69 1.93 -4.96
N GLU A 65 -17.75 2.64 -6.09
CA GLU A 65 -18.83 2.52 -7.09
C GLU A 65 -18.70 1.26 -7.96
N GLU A 66 -17.49 0.76 -8.15
CA GLU A 66 -17.23 -0.54 -8.78
C GLU A 66 -17.02 -1.56 -7.66
N ALA A 67 -17.95 -2.52 -7.49
CA ALA A 67 -17.95 -3.57 -6.46
C ALA A 67 -16.78 -4.60 -6.57
N LEU A 68 -15.61 -4.14 -6.99
CA LEU A 68 -14.40 -4.88 -7.36
C LEU A 68 -13.18 -4.38 -6.58
N LEU A 69 -13.37 -3.79 -5.39
CA LEU A 69 -12.28 -3.56 -4.44
C LEU A 69 -11.71 -4.89 -3.95
N GLY A 70 -10.80 -5.45 -4.76
CA GLY A 70 -9.94 -6.54 -4.37
C GLY A 70 -8.90 -6.03 -3.37
N SER A 71 -8.47 -6.92 -2.47
CA SER A 71 -7.38 -6.68 -1.52
C SER A 71 -6.14 -6.04 -2.16
N ARG A 72 -5.87 -6.36 -3.44
CA ARG A 72 -4.78 -5.79 -4.24
C ARG A 72 -4.79 -4.27 -4.31
N ASP A 73 -5.96 -3.67 -4.55
CA ASP A 73 -6.04 -2.23 -4.80
C ASP A 73 -5.93 -1.43 -3.50
N ILE A 74 -6.48 -1.96 -2.39
CA ILE A 74 -6.24 -1.43 -1.04
C ILE A 74 -4.76 -1.52 -0.67
N ILE A 75 -4.09 -2.65 -0.92
CA ILE A 75 -2.65 -2.79 -0.67
C ILE A 75 -1.86 -1.75 -1.45
N ARG A 76 -2.19 -1.55 -2.74
CA ARG A 76 -1.49 -0.58 -3.60
C ARG A 76 -1.67 0.85 -3.09
N LEU A 77 -2.88 1.21 -2.68
CA LEU A 77 -3.19 2.54 -2.15
C LEU A 77 -2.52 2.77 -0.78
N ALA A 78 -2.55 1.77 0.09
CA ALA A 78 -1.89 1.79 1.40
C ALA A 78 -0.39 1.99 1.25
N ARG A 79 0.23 1.27 0.31
CA ARG A 79 1.65 1.45 -0.02
C ARG A 79 1.94 2.85 -0.54
N ALA A 80 1.16 3.37 -1.48
CA ALA A 80 1.37 4.70 -2.04
C ALA A 80 1.33 5.78 -0.94
N LYS A 81 0.27 5.77 -0.11
CA LYS A 81 0.11 6.72 1.00
C LYS A 81 1.18 6.57 2.07
N ALA A 82 1.58 5.35 2.40
CA ALA A 82 2.65 5.11 3.35
C ALA A 82 4.01 5.62 2.85
N LEU A 83 4.29 5.48 1.54
CA LEU A 83 5.52 6.02 0.96
C LEU A 83 5.52 7.56 0.94
N GLU A 84 4.37 8.18 0.64
CA GLU A 84 4.21 9.64 0.67
C GLU A 84 4.34 10.22 2.08
N SER A 85 3.82 9.52 3.09
CA SER A 85 3.80 9.96 4.48
C SER A 85 5.06 9.55 5.27
N ARG A 86 6.02 8.89 4.62
CA ARG A 86 7.23 8.40 5.29
C ARG A 86 8.17 9.58 5.58
N PRO A 87 8.57 9.81 6.85
CA PRO A 87 9.53 10.85 7.18
C PRO A 87 10.90 10.57 6.54
N GLU A 88 11.57 11.63 6.05
CA GLU A 88 12.88 11.55 5.37
C GLU A 88 13.97 10.82 6.18
N ARG A 89 13.83 10.80 7.51
CA ARG A 89 14.75 10.10 8.43
C ARG A 89 14.72 8.59 8.24
N LEU A 90 13.55 8.01 7.92
CA LEU A 90 13.41 6.58 7.61
C LEU A 90 13.94 6.23 6.22
N THR A 91 13.94 7.19 5.29
CA THR A 91 14.49 7.04 3.94
C THR A 91 16.00 6.81 3.95
N LYS A 92 16.71 7.33 4.96
CA LYS A 92 18.18 7.27 5.09
C LYS A 92 18.70 6.09 5.93
N SER A 93 17.85 5.38 6.66
CA SER A 93 18.29 4.28 7.52
C SER A 93 18.48 2.99 6.71
N LEU A 94 19.68 2.83 6.17
CA LEU A 94 20.19 1.57 5.62
C LEU A 94 21.35 1.11 6.50
N ALA A 95 21.01 0.65 7.71
CA ALA A 95 21.86 -0.35 8.34
C ALA A 95 21.57 -1.67 7.61
N ILE A 96 22.40 -1.97 6.60
CA ILE A 96 22.50 -3.31 6.03
C ILE A 96 22.96 -4.19 7.20
N GLN A 97 22.03 -4.87 7.88
CA GLN A 97 22.42 -5.85 8.88
C GLN A 97 22.99 -7.08 8.18
N ASP A 98 24.11 -7.52 8.74
CA ASP A 98 25.05 -8.50 8.23
C ASP A 98 24.44 -9.88 7.85
N SER A 99 25.14 -10.54 6.91
CA SER A 99 24.94 -11.92 6.40
C SER A 99 23.79 -12.15 5.42
N ILE A 100 23.92 -11.57 4.21
CA ILE A 100 23.03 -11.86 3.08
C ILE A 100 23.41 -13.21 2.44
N THR A 101 22.63 -14.26 2.69
CA THR A 101 22.60 -15.48 1.85
C THR A 101 21.82 -15.23 0.55
N ASN A 102 22.06 -15.99 -0.53
CA ASN A 102 21.37 -15.78 -1.82
C ASN A 102 19.83 -15.84 -1.72
N ASP A 103 19.28 -16.69 -0.85
CA ASP A 103 17.82 -16.71 -0.57
C ASP A 103 17.34 -15.45 0.14
N SER A 104 18.18 -14.84 0.99
CA SER A 104 17.88 -13.56 1.63
C SER A 104 18.04 -12.37 0.67
N LEU A 105 18.82 -12.53 -0.42
CA LEU A 105 19.05 -11.47 -1.41
C LEU A 105 17.79 -11.19 -2.23
N GLY A 106 17.05 -12.23 -2.66
CA GLY A 106 15.77 -12.07 -3.34
C GLY A 106 14.74 -11.34 -2.47
N LYS A 107 14.68 -11.71 -1.18
CA LYS A 107 13.85 -11.04 -0.18
C LYS A 107 14.26 -9.58 0.03
N LEU A 108 15.56 -9.30 0.15
CA LEU A 108 16.10 -7.95 0.30
C LEU A 108 15.74 -7.06 -0.90
N VAL A 109 15.94 -7.55 -2.12
CA VAL A 109 15.58 -6.83 -3.35
C VAL A 109 14.07 -6.55 -3.40
N PHE A 110 13.26 -7.53 -3.01
CA PHE A 110 11.81 -7.33 -2.87
C PHE A 110 11.49 -6.25 -1.83
N ASP A 111 12.09 -6.30 -0.64
CA ASP A 111 11.82 -5.33 0.43
C ASP A 111 12.24 -3.90 0.04
N LEU A 112 13.37 -3.76 -0.66
CA LEU A 112 13.86 -2.48 -1.18
C LEU A 112 12.92 -1.90 -2.24
N SER A 113 12.42 -2.73 -3.16
CA SER A 113 11.48 -2.26 -4.20
C SER A 113 10.08 -2.01 -3.64
N PHE A 114 9.57 -2.95 -2.83
CA PHE A 114 8.19 -2.94 -2.35
C PHE A 114 8.02 -1.99 -1.16
N TYR A 115 8.72 -2.18 -0.05
CA TYR A 115 8.52 -1.35 1.15
C TYR A 115 9.25 -0.01 1.07
N ARG A 116 10.40 0.02 0.40
CA ARG A 116 11.20 1.26 0.37
C ARG A 116 10.93 2.15 -0.83
N GLY A 117 10.37 1.60 -1.91
CA GLY A 117 10.01 2.34 -3.11
C GLY A 117 11.18 2.63 -4.05
N TYR A 118 12.32 1.95 -3.88
CA TYR A 118 13.47 2.13 -4.76
C TYR A 118 13.20 1.58 -6.15
N SER A 119 13.70 2.28 -7.16
CA SER A 119 13.71 1.80 -8.54
C SER A 119 14.73 0.68 -8.73
N ILE A 120 14.51 -0.14 -9.76
CA ILE A 120 15.42 -1.25 -10.11
C ILE A 120 16.85 -0.73 -10.35
N GLY A 121 16.99 0.48 -10.93
CA GLY A 121 18.28 1.12 -11.17
C GLY A 121 19.01 1.53 -9.89
N GLU A 122 18.28 2.06 -8.90
CA GLU A 122 18.84 2.40 -7.58
C GLU A 122 19.26 1.14 -6.83
N ILE A 123 18.44 0.09 -6.85
CA ILE A 123 18.76 -1.20 -6.22
C ILE A 123 19.99 -1.83 -6.87
N ALA A 124 20.08 -1.81 -8.21
CA ALA A 124 21.24 -2.31 -8.94
C ALA A 124 22.53 -1.56 -8.55
N THR A 125 22.45 -0.23 -8.46
CA THR A 125 23.58 0.61 -8.04
C THR A 125 23.98 0.34 -6.59
N GLN A 126 22.99 0.16 -5.71
CA GLN A 126 23.19 -0.02 -4.28
C GLN A 126 23.73 -1.39 -3.91
N LEU A 127 23.32 -2.44 -4.63
CA LEU A 127 23.78 -3.82 -4.44
C LEU A 127 24.98 -4.19 -5.33
N GLN A 128 25.47 -3.25 -6.16
CA GLN A 128 26.51 -3.50 -7.17
C GLN A 128 26.17 -4.66 -8.12
N LEU A 129 24.89 -4.78 -8.47
CA LEU A 129 24.36 -5.81 -9.37
C LEU A 129 23.98 -5.20 -10.71
N THR A 130 23.89 -6.03 -11.75
CA THR A 130 23.27 -5.62 -13.02
C THR A 130 21.75 -5.58 -12.86
N GLN A 131 21.09 -4.70 -13.62
CA GLN A 131 19.62 -4.61 -13.64
C GLN A 131 18.96 -5.95 -14.01
N THR A 132 19.60 -6.73 -14.90
CA THR A 132 19.14 -8.06 -15.27
C THR A 132 19.13 -9.01 -14.07
N ASN A 133 20.21 -9.02 -13.26
CA ASN A 133 20.27 -9.86 -12.06
C ASN A 133 19.22 -9.46 -11.03
N VAL A 134 18.95 -8.16 -10.84
CA VAL A 134 17.89 -7.68 -9.95
C VAL A 134 16.52 -8.20 -10.39
N LEU A 135 16.23 -8.13 -11.70
CA LEU A 135 14.97 -8.66 -12.26
C LEU A 135 14.85 -10.18 -12.12
N THR A 136 15.93 -10.92 -12.35
CA THR A 136 15.95 -12.38 -12.17
C THR A 136 15.71 -12.76 -10.71
N LEU A 137 16.34 -12.07 -9.77
CA LEU A 137 16.15 -12.27 -8.33
C LEU A 137 14.70 -12.01 -7.89
N ILE A 138 14.06 -10.95 -8.41
CA ILE A 138 12.65 -10.66 -8.13
C ILE A 138 11.78 -11.79 -8.70
N HIS A 139 12.01 -12.19 -9.95
CA HIS A 139 11.24 -13.23 -10.61
C HIS A 139 11.34 -14.57 -9.85
N ASP A 140 12.55 -14.98 -9.47
CA ASP A 140 12.78 -16.24 -8.77
C ASP A 140 12.18 -16.23 -7.37
N TYR A 141 12.28 -15.10 -6.66
CA TYR A 141 11.61 -14.92 -5.36
C TYR A 141 10.08 -15.06 -5.49
N PHE A 142 9.46 -14.40 -6.48
CA PHE A 142 8.02 -14.54 -6.72
C PHE A 142 7.62 -15.95 -7.14
N LYS A 143 8.47 -16.64 -7.90
CA LYS A 143 8.23 -18.03 -8.31
C LYS A 143 8.26 -18.96 -7.09
N GLN A 144 9.22 -18.79 -6.19
CA GLN A 144 9.29 -19.54 -4.93
C GLN A 144 8.06 -19.27 -4.05
N GLN A 145 7.65 -18.02 -3.88
CA GLN A 145 6.48 -17.64 -3.07
C GLN A 145 5.14 -18.13 -3.64
N ARG A 146 5.03 -18.36 -4.96
CA ARG A 146 3.84 -18.96 -5.58
C ARG A 146 3.79 -20.49 -5.48
N SER A 147 4.92 -21.13 -5.20
CA SER A 147 5.06 -22.58 -5.19
C SER A 147 5.02 -23.17 -3.77
N SER A 148 5.01 -22.32 -2.73
CA SER A 148 4.72 -22.66 -1.32
C SER A 148 3.24 -22.47 -1.02
#